data_AF-A0A838GIB0-F1
#
_entry.id   AF-A0A838GIB0-F1
#
_cell.length_a   1.000
_cell.length_b   1.000
_cell.length_c   1.000
_cell.angle_alpha   90.00
_cell.angle_beta   90.00
_cell.angle_gamma   90.00
#
_symmetry.space_group_name_H-M   'P 1'
#
loop_
_entity.id
_entity.type
_entity.pdbx_description
1 polymer ?
#
loop_
_entity_poly.entity_id
_entity_poly.type
_entity_poly.pdbx_seq_one_letter_code
_entity_poly.pdbx_strand_id
1 'polypeptide(L)'
;MIRTPLYSNIAPVDDAVAAAARGRSRNAAGTGAQPTAGDAKARETARDGYATKILKYVPVEFVAPFSALVALTTNISTDDDVNRWFVRALFAIGAIVTPVVYYAQTRSLVAEDQPRLYFYILSFFAFMIWAIAASDQVRDTFDVTDGLAEFLLAVGAFGIPGIDALLTTFRSPVAAPAAGAGNG
;
A
#
# COMPACT_ATOMS: atom_id res chain seq x y z
N MET A 1 -5.04 -27.53 -37.39
CA MET A 1 -5.46 -26.17 -37.01
C MET A 1 -6.86 -26.25 -36.43
N ILE A 2 -7.00 -26.24 -35.11
CA ILE A 2 -8.28 -26.32 -34.40
C ILE A 2 -8.49 -24.97 -33.72
N ARG A 3 -9.52 -24.22 -34.13
CA ARG A 3 -9.98 -23.00 -33.44
C ARG A 3 -11.13 -23.40 -32.52
N THR A 4 -10.87 -23.41 -31.23
CA THR A 4 -11.92 -23.57 -30.20
C THR A 4 -12.42 -22.19 -29.80
N PRO A 5 -13.70 -21.84 -29.97
CA PRO A 5 -14.29 -20.69 -29.30
C PRO A 5 -14.75 -21.10 -27.90
N LEU A 6 -13.97 -20.77 -26.88
CA LEU A 6 -14.48 -20.63 -25.51
C LEU A 6 -14.91 -19.18 -25.33
N TYR A 7 -15.98 -18.97 -24.55
CA TYR A 7 -16.66 -17.70 -24.24
C TYR A 7 -17.84 -17.32 -25.16
N SER A 8 -19.01 -17.95 -24.94
CA SER A 8 -20.29 -17.43 -25.45
C SER A 8 -21.45 -17.46 -24.44
N ASN A 9 -21.18 -17.47 -23.13
CA ASN A 9 -22.25 -17.42 -22.12
C ASN A 9 -21.81 -16.67 -20.86
N ILE A 10 -21.55 -15.36 -21.01
CA ILE A 10 -21.63 -14.43 -19.88
C ILE A 10 -22.91 -13.62 -20.11
N ALA A 11 -23.95 -13.92 -19.35
CA ALA A 11 -25.15 -13.09 -19.30
C ALA A 11 -24.78 -11.66 -18.90
N PRO A 12 -25.46 -10.62 -19.40
CA PRO A 12 -25.11 -9.24 -19.10
C PRO A 12 -25.26 -8.96 -17.60
N VAL A 13 -24.13 -8.77 -16.93
CA VAL A 13 -24.04 -8.34 -15.52
C VAL A 13 -24.74 -6.98 -15.32
N ASP A 14 -24.95 -6.24 -16.41
CA ASP A 14 -25.60 -4.93 -16.43
C ASP A 14 -27.06 -4.96 -15.92
N ASP A 15 -27.81 -6.03 -16.19
CA ASP A 15 -29.23 -6.10 -15.79
C ASP A 15 -29.40 -6.35 -14.28
N ALA A 16 -28.50 -7.14 -13.67
CA ALA A 16 -28.50 -7.41 -12.24
C ALA A 16 -28.08 -6.17 -11.43
N VAL A 17 -27.11 -5.42 -11.94
CA VAL A 17 -26.67 -4.14 -11.33
C VAL A 17 -27.76 -3.08 -11.46
N ALA A 18 -28.44 -3.00 -12.62
CA ALA A 18 -29.56 -2.09 -12.84
C ALA A 18 -30.79 -2.41 -11.98
N ALA A 19 -31.02 -3.68 -11.63
CA ALA A 19 -32.08 -4.08 -10.69
C ALA A 19 -31.71 -3.75 -9.24
N ALA A 20 -30.46 -3.97 -8.83
CA ALA A 20 -29.97 -3.64 -7.48
C ALA A 20 -29.94 -2.14 -7.19
N ALA A 21 -29.69 -1.30 -8.21
CA ALA A 21 -29.74 0.16 -8.10
C ALA A 21 -31.18 0.68 -7.85
N ARG A 22 -32.19 0.07 -8.49
CA ARG A 22 -33.60 0.45 -8.35
C ARG A 22 -34.20 0.09 -6.99
N GLY A 23 -33.73 -0.98 -6.35
CA GLY A 23 -34.18 -1.37 -5.00
C GLY A 23 -33.70 -0.44 -3.88
N ARG A 24 -32.49 0.12 -4.00
CA ARG A 24 -31.91 1.01 -2.97
C ARG A 24 -32.56 2.38 -2.89
N SER A 25 -33.16 2.85 -3.99
CA SER A 25 -33.75 4.20 -4.05
C SER A 25 -35.09 4.36 -3.33
N ARG A 26 -35.78 3.27 -2.97
CA ARG A 26 -37.09 3.34 -2.29
C ARG A 26 -37.00 3.45 -0.76
N ASN A 27 -35.88 3.07 -0.15
CA ASN A 27 -35.73 3.04 1.30
C ASN A 27 -35.12 4.31 1.90
N ALA A 28 -34.85 5.34 1.10
CA ALA A 28 -34.21 6.59 1.53
C ALA A 28 -35.20 7.77 1.74
N ALA A 29 -36.50 7.51 1.81
CA ALA A 29 -37.54 8.54 1.97
C ALA A 29 -37.86 8.89 3.43
N GLY A 30 -37.05 8.43 4.40
CA GLY A 30 -37.19 8.76 5.82
C GLY A 30 -35.99 9.56 6.31
N THR A 31 -36.15 10.89 6.37
CA THR A 31 -35.36 11.79 7.22
C THR A 31 -33.83 11.74 7.02
N GLY A 32 -33.36 12.05 5.81
CA GLY A 32 -31.93 12.25 5.55
C GLY A 32 -31.71 13.59 4.88
N ALA A 33 -31.06 14.53 5.58
CA ALA A 33 -30.52 15.73 4.95
C ALA A 33 -29.70 15.30 3.73
N GLN A 34 -30.13 15.73 2.56
CA GLN A 34 -29.50 15.39 1.30
C GLN A 34 -28.05 15.90 1.38
N PRO A 35 -27.03 15.02 1.37
CA PRO A 35 -25.65 15.46 1.45
C PRO A 35 -25.41 16.41 0.29
N THR A 36 -24.99 17.62 0.62
CA THR A 36 -24.81 18.66 -0.39
C THR A 36 -23.67 18.25 -1.31
N ALA A 37 -23.66 18.76 -2.54
CA ALA A 37 -22.55 18.51 -3.47
C ALA A 37 -21.17 18.90 -2.87
N GLY A 38 -21.16 19.82 -1.89
CA GLY A 38 -19.98 20.16 -1.09
C GLY A 38 -19.49 19.05 -0.18
N ASP A 39 -20.39 18.28 0.45
CA ASP A 39 -20.05 17.16 1.33
C ASP A 39 -19.47 15.98 0.55
N ALA A 40 -19.95 15.75 -0.68
CA ALA A 40 -19.39 14.73 -1.57
C ALA A 40 -17.95 15.09 -1.98
N LYS A 41 -17.72 16.34 -2.38
CA LYS A 41 -16.38 16.84 -2.76
C LYS A 41 -15.40 16.85 -1.58
N ALA A 42 -15.86 17.22 -0.38
CA ALA A 42 -15.04 17.19 0.84
C ALA A 42 -14.64 15.76 1.23
N ARG A 43 -15.56 14.79 1.10
CA ARG A 43 -15.25 13.36 1.30
C ARG A 43 -14.30 12.82 0.24
N GLU A 44 -14.47 13.21 -1.02
CA GLU A 44 -13.59 12.80 -2.13
C GLU A 44 -12.17 13.32 -1.92
N THR A 45 -12.03 14.61 -1.57
CA THR A 45 -10.74 15.24 -1.23
C THR A 45 -10.08 14.57 0.00
N ALA A 46 -10.87 14.20 1.03
CA ALA A 46 -10.36 13.50 2.20
C ALA A 46 -9.95 12.05 1.90
N ARG A 47 -10.66 11.38 0.98
CA ARG A 47 -10.35 10.01 0.53
C ARG A 47 -9.08 9.99 -0.32
N ASP A 48 -8.91 10.98 -1.18
CA ASP A 48 -7.68 11.18 -1.97
C ASP A 48 -6.48 11.39 -1.04
N GLY A 49 -6.60 12.27 -0.05
CA GLY A 49 -5.51 12.49 0.91
C GLY A 49 -5.08 11.23 1.69
N TYR A 50 -5.99 10.31 1.98
CA TYR A 50 -5.68 9.05 2.65
C TYR A 50 -5.04 8.02 1.70
N ALA A 51 -5.57 7.89 0.48
CA ALA A 51 -4.99 7.00 -0.54
C ALA A 51 -3.57 7.46 -0.93
N THR A 52 -3.36 8.77 -1.12
CA THR A 52 -2.03 9.35 -1.39
C THR A 52 -1.07 9.11 -0.22
N LYS A 53 -1.57 9.15 1.02
CA LYS A 53 -0.74 8.80 2.20
C LYS A 53 -0.39 7.32 2.21
N ILE A 54 -1.32 6.40 1.99
CA ILE A 54 -1.01 4.95 1.95
C ILE A 54 -0.03 4.63 0.82
N LEU A 55 -0.23 5.20 -0.37
CA LEU A 55 0.68 5.05 -1.51
C LEU A 55 2.11 5.53 -1.18
N LYS A 56 2.27 6.44 -0.21
CA LYS A 56 3.60 6.90 0.21
C LYS A 56 4.40 5.84 0.98
N TYR A 57 3.73 4.88 1.62
CA TYR A 57 4.38 3.90 2.50
C TYR A 57 4.43 2.49 1.92
N VAL A 58 3.58 2.18 0.94
CA VAL A 58 3.61 0.89 0.24
C VAL A 58 4.42 1.07 -1.04
N PRO A 59 5.65 0.52 -1.11
CA PRO A 59 6.51 0.64 -2.30
C PRO A 59 6.01 -0.27 -3.41
N VAL A 60 4.78 -0.04 -3.90
CA VAL A 60 4.15 -0.87 -4.93
C VAL A 60 5.00 -0.91 -6.20
N GLU A 61 5.72 0.18 -6.49
CA GLU A 61 6.66 0.30 -7.60
C GLU A 61 7.84 -0.66 -7.49
N PHE A 62 8.16 -1.14 -6.29
CA PHE A 62 9.23 -2.10 -6.06
C PHE A 62 8.68 -3.52 -5.85
N VAL A 63 7.56 -3.65 -5.15
CA VAL A 63 6.92 -4.95 -4.87
C VAL A 63 6.40 -5.60 -6.16
N ALA A 64 5.75 -4.85 -7.07
CA ALA A 64 5.25 -5.42 -8.32
C ALA A 64 6.35 -6.02 -9.21
N PRO A 65 7.43 -5.29 -9.58
CA PRO A 65 8.50 -5.88 -10.37
C PRO A 65 9.26 -6.96 -9.62
N PHE A 66 9.41 -6.83 -8.29
CA PHE A 66 9.98 -7.90 -7.47
C PHE A 66 9.15 -9.20 -7.57
N SER A 67 7.83 -9.13 -7.37
CA SER A 67 6.95 -10.29 -7.48
C SER A 67 6.98 -10.90 -8.88
N ALA A 68 7.05 -10.07 -9.92
CA ALA A 68 7.24 -10.55 -11.29
C ALA A 68 8.57 -11.28 -11.48
N LEU A 69 9.67 -10.75 -10.93
CA LEU A 69 10.99 -11.40 -10.99
C LEU A 69 11.01 -12.72 -10.20
N VAL A 70 10.39 -12.76 -9.02
CA VAL A 70 10.25 -13.98 -8.22
C VAL A 70 9.46 -15.03 -9.00
N ALA A 71 8.32 -14.67 -9.60
CA ALA A 71 7.54 -15.58 -10.43
C ALA A 71 8.33 -16.09 -11.66
N LEU A 72 9.26 -15.30 -12.21
CA LEU A 72 10.12 -15.76 -13.30
C LEU A 72 11.15 -16.80 -12.86
N THR A 73 11.53 -16.84 -11.57
CA THR A 73 12.56 -17.79 -11.07
C THR A 73 12.14 -19.25 -11.24
N THR A 74 10.84 -19.57 -11.18
CA THR A 74 10.35 -20.95 -11.37
C THR A 74 10.62 -21.50 -12.76
N ASN A 75 10.89 -20.63 -13.75
CA ASN A 75 11.17 -21.05 -15.11
C ASN A 75 12.68 -21.18 -15.40
N ILE A 76 13.55 -20.83 -14.44
CA ILE A 76 15.00 -20.81 -14.62
C ILE A 76 15.61 -22.20 -14.40
N SER A 77 15.13 -22.93 -13.39
CA SER A 77 15.64 -24.26 -13.03
C SER A 77 14.53 -25.18 -12.55
N THR A 78 14.68 -26.48 -12.79
CA THR A 78 13.84 -27.52 -12.15
C THR A 78 14.35 -27.91 -10.76
N ASP A 79 15.52 -27.41 -10.36
CA ASP A 79 16.11 -27.64 -9.05
C ASP A 79 15.56 -26.63 -8.03
N ASP A 80 14.86 -27.13 -7.03
CA ASP A 80 14.23 -26.34 -5.97
C ASP A 80 15.24 -25.56 -5.12
N ASP A 81 16.45 -26.08 -4.91
CA ASP A 81 17.47 -25.39 -4.11
C ASP A 81 18.05 -24.21 -4.86
N VAL A 82 18.24 -24.36 -6.18
CA VAL A 82 18.67 -23.27 -7.06
C VAL A 82 17.61 -22.16 -7.09
N ASN A 83 16.34 -22.51 -7.23
CA ASN A 83 15.24 -21.54 -7.23
C ASN A 83 15.14 -20.80 -5.89
N ARG A 84 15.21 -21.51 -4.77
CA ARG A 84 15.21 -20.90 -3.42
C ARG A 84 16.40 -19.95 -3.25
N TRP A 85 17.58 -20.30 -3.74
CA TRP A 85 18.74 -19.41 -3.71
C TRP A 85 18.49 -18.11 -4.51
N PHE A 86 17.92 -18.21 -5.71
CA PHE A 86 17.57 -17.02 -6.51
C PHE A 86 16.53 -16.14 -5.81
N VAL A 87 15.50 -16.73 -5.21
CA VAL A 87 14.49 -15.98 -4.45
C VAL A 87 15.13 -15.24 -3.28
N ARG A 88 16.05 -15.88 -2.53
CA ARG A 88 16.81 -15.23 -1.43
C ARG A 88 17.65 -14.06 -1.95
N ALA A 89 18.34 -14.24 -3.08
CA ALA A 89 19.16 -13.19 -3.68
C ALA A 89 18.29 -11.99 -4.12
N LEU A 90 17.18 -12.24 -4.83
CA LEU A 90 16.24 -11.19 -5.24
C LEU A 90 15.63 -10.47 -4.03
N PHE A 91 15.26 -11.21 -2.98
CA PHE A 91 14.72 -10.64 -1.76
C PHE A 91 15.74 -9.73 -1.07
N ALA A 92 17.00 -10.18 -0.93
CA ALA A 92 18.07 -9.38 -0.34
C ALA A 92 18.37 -8.12 -1.18
N ILE A 93 18.41 -8.26 -2.51
CA ILE A 93 18.60 -7.13 -3.43
C ILE A 93 17.44 -6.14 -3.27
N GLY A 94 16.18 -6.60 -3.33
CA GLY A 94 15.02 -5.73 -3.17
C GLY A 94 14.99 -4.99 -1.82
N ALA A 95 15.37 -5.68 -0.75
CA ALA A 95 15.46 -5.10 0.59
C ALA A 95 16.52 -3.99 0.67
N ILE A 96 17.66 -4.13 -0.02
CA ILE A 96 18.72 -3.10 -0.04
C ILE A 96 18.40 -1.97 -1.03
N VAL A 97 17.92 -2.32 -2.23
CA VAL A 97 17.63 -1.37 -3.31
C VAL A 97 16.53 -0.39 -2.89
N THR A 98 15.50 -0.85 -2.18
CA THR A 98 14.39 0.00 -1.74
C THR A 98 14.86 1.24 -0.96
N PRO A 99 15.53 1.14 0.21
CA PRO A 99 15.99 2.30 0.95
C PRO A 99 17.05 3.12 0.20
N VAL A 100 17.90 2.47 -0.63
CA VAL A 100 18.92 3.17 -1.44
C VAL A 100 18.27 4.06 -2.50
N VAL A 101 17.25 3.57 -3.20
CA VAL A 101 16.54 4.36 -4.22
C VAL A 101 15.76 5.50 -3.56
N TYR A 102 15.07 5.25 -2.45
CA TYR A 102 14.42 6.32 -1.68
C TYR A 102 15.44 7.39 -1.26
N TYR A 103 16.59 6.97 -0.73
CA TYR A 103 17.67 7.89 -0.36
C TYR A 103 18.14 8.72 -1.54
N ALA A 104 18.39 8.10 -2.70
CA ALA A 104 18.80 8.79 -3.90
C ALA A 104 17.74 9.78 -4.41
N GLN A 105 16.45 9.41 -4.40
CA GLN A 105 15.34 10.28 -4.83
C GLN A 105 15.17 11.49 -3.92
N THR A 106 15.46 11.35 -2.63
CA THR A 106 15.29 12.44 -1.66
C THR A 106 16.43 13.46 -1.68
N ARG A 107 17.58 13.12 -2.30
CA ARG A 107 18.72 14.03 -2.44
C ARG A 107 18.41 15.24 -3.31
N SER A 108 17.41 15.17 -4.19
CA SER A 108 16.97 16.30 -5.01
C SER A 108 15.96 17.22 -4.31
N LEU A 109 15.52 16.87 -3.10
CA LEU A 109 14.58 17.68 -2.32
C LEU A 109 15.31 18.77 -1.53
N VAL A 110 14.61 19.88 -1.29
CA VAL A 110 15.05 20.95 -0.39
C VAL A 110 15.29 20.36 1.01
N ALA A 111 16.28 20.85 1.75
CA ALA A 111 16.70 20.30 3.04
C ALA A 111 15.55 20.14 4.07
N GLU A 112 14.54 21.02 3.99
CA GLU A 112 13.36 21.02 4.85
C GLU A 112 12.41 19.84 4.55
N ASP A 113 12.42 19.33 3.32
CA ASP A 113 11.58 18.23 2.84
C ASP A 113 12.28 16.86 2.89
N GLN A 114 13.56 16.83 3.26
CA GLN A 114 14.31 15.57 3.31
C GLN A 114 13.75 14.65 4.40
N PRO A 115 13.37 13.40 4.06
CA PRO A 115 12.87 12.46 5.04
C PRO A 115 14.02 12.04 5.97
N ARG A 116 13.64 11.80 7.21
CA ARG A 116 14.58 11.47 8.28
C ARG A 116 15.09 10.04 8.16
N LEU A 117 16.19 9.76 8.87
CA LEU A 117 16.85 8.46 8.84
C LEU A 117 15.90 7.28 9.13
N TYR A 118 14.95 7.44 10.06
CA TYR A 118 14.00 6.38 10.39
C TYR A 118 13.10 5.98 9.21
N PHE A 119 12.83 6.89 8.26
CA PHE A 119 11.98 6.60 7.10
C PHE A 119 12.60 5.51 6.22
N TYR A 120 13.93 5.51 6.06
CA TYR A 120 14.63 4.46 5.29
C TYR A 120 14.62 3.10 6.00
N ILE A 121 14.63 3.11 7.34
CA ILE A 121 14.49 1.88 8.13
C ILE A 121 13.06 1.34 7.98
N LEU A 122 12.06 2.23 8.05
CA LEU A 122 10.66 1.86 7.83
C LEU A 122 10.43 1.33 6.42
N SER A 123 11.03 1.92 5.37
CA SER A 123 10.87 1.42 4.00
C SER A 123 11.52 0.06 3.77
N PHE A 124 12.65 -0.21 4.44
CA PHE A 124 13.27 -1.54 4.45
C PHE A 124 12.31 -2.60 5.02
N PHE A 125 11.75 -2.37 6.21
CA PHE A 125 10.80 -3.31 6.83
C PHE A 125 9.48 -3.40 6.07
N ALA A 126 9.01 -2.28 5.52
CA ALA A 126 7.83 -2.26 4.66
C ALA A 126 8.02 -3.22 3.48
N PHE A 127 9.13 -3.08 2.74
CA PHE A 127 9.43 -3.97 1.63
C PHE A 127 9.43 -5.45 2.07
N MET A 128 10.12 -5.78 3.16
CA MET A 128 10.18 -7.17 3.66
C MET A 128 8.80 -7.75 3.95
N ILE A 129 7.96 -7.01 4.68
CA ILE A 129 6.61 -7.45 5.04
C ILE A 129 5.77 -7.66 3.78
N TRP A 130 5.79 -6.71 2.85
CA TRP A 130 5.01 -6.78 1.62
C TRP A 130 5.50 -7.88 0.68
N ALA A 131 6.81 -8.08 0.56
CA ALA A 131 7.40 -9.14 -0.25
C ALA A 131 7.01 -10.54 0.26
N ILE A 132 7.03 -10.75 1.59
CA ILE A 132 6.59 -12.00 2.23
C ILE A 132 5.09 -12.20 2.02
N ALA A 133 4.28 -11.16 2.20
CA ALA A 133 2.83 -11.27 2.03
C ALA A 133 2.43 -11.55 0.58
N ALA A 134 3.05 -10.86 -0.38
CA ALA A 134 2.64 -10.87 -1.78
C ALA A 134 3.12 -12.09 -2.59
N SER A 135 4.05 -12.91 -2.07
CA SER A 135 4.63 -14.03 -2.81
C SER A 135 4.70 -15.30 -1.97
N ASP A 136 3.97 -16.33 -2.39
CA ASP A 136 4.00 -17.66 -1.77
C ASP A 136 5.42 -18.24 -1.80
N GLN A 137 6.15 -18.06 -2.90
CA GLN A 137 7.54 -18.52 -3.05
C GLN A 137 8.50 -17.88 -2.04
N VAL A 138 8.28 -16.61 -1.69
CA VAL A 138 9.08 -15.96 -0.64
C VAL A 138 8.75 -16.60 0.71
N ARG A 139 7.47 -16.87 1.00
CA ARG A 139 7.09 -17.56 2.25
C ARG A 139 7.71 -18.94 2.34
N ASP A 140 7.60 -19.74 1.29
CA ASP A 140 8.17 -21.09 1.20
C ASP A 140 9.70 -21.06 1.37
N THR A 141 10.37 -20.05 0.82
CA THR A 141 11.83 -19.91 0.90
C THR A 141 12.35 -19.61 2.31
N PHE A 142 11.52 -18.95 3.13
CA PHE A 142 11.83 -18.53 4.49
C PHE A 142 11.06 -19.31 5.57
N ASP A 143 10.36 -20.39 5.18
CA ASP A 143 9.52 -21.21 6.06
C ASP A 143 8.50 -20.37 6.87
N VAL A 144 7.95 -19.32 6.24
CA VAL A 144 6.96 -18.43 6.86
C VAL A 144 5.57 -19.03 6.69
N THR A 145 4.86 -19.23 7.79
CA THR A 145 3.47 -19.73 7.75
C THR A 145 2.51 -18.65 7.24
N ASP A 146 1.41 -19.07 6.61
CA ASP A 146 0.38 -18.14 6.10
C ASP A 146 -0.16 -17.22 7.21
N GLY A 147 -0.43 -17.77 8.39
CA GLY A 147 -0.89 -16.98 9.54
C GLY A 147 0.12 -15.93 10.00
N LEU A 148 1.43 -16.23 9.93
CA LEU A 148 2.46 -15.25 10.22
C LEU A 148 2.54 -14.18 9.13
N ALA A 149 2.43 -14.56 7.85
CA ALA A 149 2.43 -13.61 6.74
C ALA A 149 1.23 -12.66 6.80
N GLU A 150 0.02 -13.17 7.08
CA GLU A 150 -1.18 -12.37 7.30
C GLU A 150 -1.03 -11.42 8.50
N PHE A 151 -0.48 -11.92 9.61
CA PHE A 151 -0.19 -11.10 10.78
C PHE A 151 0.82 -10.00 10.46
N LEU A 152 1.93 -10.33 9.80
CA LEU A 152 2.94 -9.35 9.38
C LEU A 152 2.33 -8.32 8.44
N LEU A 153 1.48 -8.73 7.50
CA LEU A 153 0.78 -7.81 6.61
C LEU A 153 -0.13 -6.86 7.38
N ALA A 154 -0.91 -7.36 8.35
CA ALA A 154 -1.74 -6.53 9.21
C ALA A 154 -0.89 -5.53 10.02
N VAL A 155 0.21 -5.99 10.62
CA VAL A 155 1.14 -5.12 11.34
C VAL A 155 1.80 -4.11 10.40
N GLY A 156 2.17 -4.47 9.18
CA GLY A 156 2.70 -3.54 8.20
C GLY A 156 1.68 -2.50 7.77
N ALA A 157 0.45 -2.93 7.44
CA ALA A 157 -0.62 -2.08 6.96
C ALA A 157 -1.11 -1.06 8.00
N PHE A 158 -1.18 -1.45 9.28
CA PHE A 158 -1.65 -0.58 10.36
C PHE A 158 -0.53 0.03 11.21
N GLY A 159 0.52 -0.74 11.47
CA GLY A 159 1.64 -0.34 12.31
C GLY A 159 2.51 0.73 11.65
N ILE A 160 2.81 0.63 10.35
CA ILE A 160 3.64 1.65 9.67
C ILE A 160 2.95 3.03 9.68
N PRO A 161 1.68 3.18 9.26
CA PRO A 161 0.99 4.46 9.37
C PRO A 161 0.81 4.91 10.83
N GLY A 162 0.57 3.99 11.75
CA GLY A 162 0.42 4.29 13.18
C GLY A 162 1.70 4.85 13.81
N ILE A 163 2.85 4.25 13.51
CA ILE A 163 4.16 4.73 13.99
C ILE A 163 4.45 6.12 13.41
N ASP A 164 4.20 6.35 12.12
CA ASP A 164 4.44 7.66 11.52
C ASP A 164 3.51 8.75 12.11
N ALA A 165 2.24 8.44 12.32
CA ALA A 165 1.29 9.35 12.99
C ALA A 165 1.73 9.68 14.43
N LEU A 166 2.23 8.68 15.16
CA LEU A 166 2.73 8.87 16.52
C LEU A 166 3.97 9.78 16.54
N LEU A 167 4.94 9.52 15.65
CA LEU A 167 6.18 10.30 15.54
C LEU A 167 5.97 11.74 15.06
N THR A 168 4.93 11.98 14.25
CA THR A 168 4.56 13.34 13.81
C THR A 168 3.81 14.10 14.90
N THR A 169 2.94 13.45 15.67
CA THR A 169 2.17 14.07 16.76
C THR A 169 3.07 14.60 17.87
N PHE A 170 4.07 13.82 18.32
CA PHE A 170 5.00 14.25 19.38
C PHE A 170 5.89 15.44 19.01
N ARG A 171 5.87 15.88 17.74
CA ARG A 171 6.72 16.97 17.23
C ARG A 171 6.05 18.30 17.07
N SER A 172 4.75 18.42 17.33
CA SER A 172 4.11 19.73 17.33
C SER A 172 4.38 20.39 18.69
N PRO A 173 5.37 21.31 18.84
CA PRO A 173 5.43 22.13 20.03
C PRO A 173 4.08 22.82 20.15
N VAL A 174 3.45 22.72 21.32
CA VAL A 174 2.30 23.53 21.67
C VAL A 174 2.70 24.97 21.38
N ALA A 175 2.13 25.56 20.33
CA ALA A 175 2.42 26.94 19.97
C ALA A 175 2.21 27.75 21.24
N ALA A 176 3.30 28.34 21.77
CA ALA A 176 3.21 29.15 22.97
C ALA A 176 2.13 30.21 22.69
N PRO A 177 1.13 30.37 23.58
CA PRO A 177 0.08 31.34 23.37
C PRO A 177 0.76 32.66 23.07
N ALA A 178 0.47 33.23 21.89
CA ALA A 178 1.06 34.47 21.43
C ALA A 178 0.93 35.47 22.57
N ALA A 179 2.04 35.74 23.26
CA ALA A 179 2.05 36.61 24.41
C ALA A 179 1.53 37.94 23.90
N GLY A 180 0.32 38.29 24.36
CA GLY A 180 -0.42 39.43 23.87
C GLY A 180 0.51 40.62 23.84
N ALA A 181 0.69 41.18 22.64
CA ALA A 181 1.15 42.53 22.49
C ALA A 181 0.16 43.41 23.26
N GLY A 182 0.53 43.73 24.50
CA GLY A 182 -0.15 44.72 25.32
C GLY A 182 -0.05 46.05 24.57
N ASN A 183 -1.16 46.47 23.99
CA ASN A 183 -1.35 47.81 23.49
C ASN A 183 -1.27 48.81 24.65
N GLY A 184 -0.48 49.86 24.44
CA GLY A 184 -0.79 51.25 24.82
C GLY A 184 -0.84 51.58 26.30
#